data_AF-A0AAW4KZ21-F1
#
_entry.id   AF-A0AAW4KZ21-F1
#
_cell.length_a   1.000
_cell.length_b   1.000
_cell.length_c   1.000
_cell.angle_alpha   90.00
_cell.angle_beta   90.00
_cell.angle_gamma   90.00
#
_symmetry.space_group_name_H-M   'P 1'
#
loop_
_entity.id
_entity.type
_entity.pdbx_description
1 polymer ?
#
loop_
_entity_poly.entity_id
_entity_poly.type
_entity_poly.pdbx_seq_one_letter_code
_entity_poly.pdbx_strand_id
1 'polypeptide(L)'
;MKKMIALILWIVIPVSSAVSSEKMGAPTVKAPSPHGVAGKCQVCHVEPEDSLNSWFTFTSTKKKLTLDFNEVCRQCHGLDFGHGVGKKPALNRESLPLDSSGKITCAVTCHNIHIASDDPRQSQYHLRLIGAPLCLSCHKK
;
A
#
# COMPACT_ATOMS: atom_id res chain seq x y z
N MET A 1 14.88 4.64 -68.34
CA MET A 1 15.50 3.29 -68.18
C MET A 1 16.45 3.42 -66.99
N LYS A 2 16.40 2.69 -65.87
CA LYS A 2 15.96 1.33 -65.53
C LYS A 2 15.33 1.37 -64.13
N LYS A 3 14.28 0.57 -63.91
CA LYS A 3 13.69 0.29 -62.60
C LYS A 3 14.53 -0.81 -61.93
N MET A 4 15.00 -0.60 -60.70
CA MET A 4 15.48 -1.69 -59.84
C MET A 4 14.38 -2.02 -58.84
N ILE A 5 13.72 -3.15 -59.04
CA ILE A 5 12.75 -3.74 -58.13
C ILE A 5 13.55 -4.65 -57.21
N ALA A 6 13.75 -4.23 -55.95
CA ALA A 6 14.31 -5.08 -54.91
C ALA A 6 13.17 -5.87 -54.28
N LEU A 7 13.15 -7.18 -54.55
CA LEU A 7 12.20 -8.13 -53.99
C LEU A 7 12.65 -8.48 -52.56
N ILE A 8 12.02 -7.91 -51.54
CA ILE A 8 12.30 -8.22 -50.14
C ILE A 8 11.46 -9.44 -49.75
N LEU A 9 12.13 -10.58 -49.64
CA LEU A 9 11.59 -11.87 -49.23
C LEU A 9 11.26 -11.81 -47.72
N TRP A 10 9.98 -11.73 -47.37
CA TRP A 10 9.51 -11.78 -45.98
C TRP A 10 9.49 -13.24 -45.50
N ILE A 11 10.51 -13.62 -44.73
CA ILE A 11 10.55 -14.88 -43.99
C ILE A 11 9.68 -14.72 -42.74
N VAL A 12 8.50 -15.34 -42.74
CA VAL A 12 7.63 -15.41 -41.57
C VAL A 12 8.17 -16.51 -40.66
N ILE A 13 8.87 -16.13 -39.59
CA ILE A 13 9.32 -17.06 -38.55
C ILE A 13 8.14 -17.27 -37.58
N PRO A 14 7.60 -18.49 -37.42
CA PRO A 14 6.62 -18.76 -36.38
C PRO A 14 7.33 -18.71 -35.03
N VAL A 15 7.11 -17.61 -34.29
CA VAL A 15 7.55 -17.49 -32.91
C VAL A 15 6.64 -18.38 -32.07
N SER A 16 7.11 -19.59 -31.75
CA SER A 16 6.49 -20.47 -30.77
C SER A 16 6.31 -19.72 -29.46
N SER A 17 5.10 -19.25 -29.21
CA SER A 17 4.74 -18.64 -27.94
C SER A 17 4.66 -19.77 -26.92
N ALA A 18 5.75 -19.97 -26.18
CA ALA A 18 5.71 -20.72 -24.94
C ALA A 18 4.75 -19.97 -24.01
N VAL A 19 3.50 -20.44 -23.94
CA VAL A 19 2.57 -20.10 -22.87
C VAL A 19 3.21 -20.59 -21.58
N SER A 20 3.94 -19.69 -20.95
CA SER A 20 4.43 -19.85 -19.60
C SER A 20 3.19 -19.81 -18.73
N SER A 21 2.72 -20.98 -18.26
CA SER A 21 1.72 -21.08 -17.20
C SER A 21 2.29 -20.37 -15.98
N GLU A 22 1.97 -19.09 -15.84
CA GLU A 22 2.20 -18.35 -14.63
C GLU A 22 1.51 -19.13 -13.51
N LYS A 23 2.31 -19.65 -12.59
CA LYS A 23 1.85 -20.19 -11.30
C LYS A 23 0.83 -19.21 -10.76
N MET A 24 -0.45 -19.59 -10.79
CA MET A 24 -1.50 -18.92 -10.03
C MET A 24 -0.98 -18.84 -8.59
N GLY A 25 -0.59 -17.63 -8.19
CA GLY A 25 -0.03 -17.37 -6.88
C GLY A 25 -0.97 -17.93 -5.83
N ALA A 26 -0.41 -18.64 -4.85
CA ALA A 26 -1.16 -19.12 -3.71
C ALA A 26 -2.01 -17.97 -3.13
N PRO A 27 -3.26 -18.24 -2.71
CA PRO A 27 -4.12 -17.21 -2.14
C PRO A 27 -3.37 -16.54 -0.99
N THR A 28 -3.08 -15.25 -1.15
CA THR A 28 -2.53 -14.42 -0.09
C THR A 28 -3.51 -14.47 1.06
N VAL A 29 -3.11 -15.11 2.16
CA VAL A 29 -3.87 -15.12 3.40
C VAL A 29 -4.14 -13.66 3.75
N LYS A 30 -5.41 -13.24 3.72
CA LYS A 30 -5.83 -11.89 4.09
C LYS A 30 -5.37 -11.64 5.53
N ALA A 31 -4.46 -10.70 5.73
CA ALA A 31 -4.08 -10.27 7.06
C ALA A 31 -5.30 -9.64 7.76
N PRO A 32 -5.63 -10.05 8.99
CA PRO A 32 -6.77 -9.50 9.70
C PRO A 32 -6.53 -8.02 10.02
N SER A 33 -7.57 -7.21 9.86
CA SER A 33 -7.57 -5.80 10.29
C SER A 33 -7.42 -5.69 11.81
N PRO A 34 -6.75 -4.64 12.34
CA PRO A 34 -6.73 -4.29 13.77
C PRO A 34 -8.12 -4.20 14.38
N HIS A 35 -9.09 -3.79 13.56
CA HIS A 35 -10.49 -3.62 13.94
C HIS A 35 -11.28 -4.93 13.85
N GLY A 36 -10.57 -6.07 13.78
CA GLY A 36 -11.10 -7.42 13.71
C GLY A 36 -11.77 -7.76 12.37
N VAL A 37 -12.25 -8.99 12.28
CA VAL A 37 -13.05 -9.50 11.14
C VAL A 37 -14.44 -8.86 11.05
N ALA A 38 -14.88 -8.16 12.11
CA ALA A 38 -16.13 -7.41 12.13
C ALA A 38 -16.00 -6.03 11.45
N GLY A 39 -14.78 -5.51 11.31
CA GLY A 39 -14.52 -4.25 10.62
C GLY A 39 -14.71 -4.40 9.13
N LYS A 40 -15.84 -3.90 8.61
CA LYS A 40 -16.11 -3.86 7.16
C LYS A 40 -15.10 -2.93 6.48
N CYS A 41 -14.48 -3.36 5.37
CA CYS A 41 -13.51 -2.52 4.64
C CYS A 41 -14.08 -1.13 4.28
N GLN A 42 -15.38 -1.06 3.99
CA GLN A 42 -16.12 0.13 3.62
C GLN A 42 -16.22 1.19 4.74
N VAL A 43 -15.87 0.83 5.99
CA VAL A 43 -15.74 1.82 7.07
C VAL A 43 -14.63 2.81 6.73
N CYS A 44 -13.52 2.30 6.17
CA CYS A 44 -12.36 3.13 5.87
C CYS A 44 -12.20 3.41 4.37
N HIS A 45 -12.60 2.47 3.50
CA HIS A 45 -12.34 2.53 2.07
C HIS A 45 -13.56 2.98 1.26
N VAL A 46 -13.31 3.72 0.19
CA VAL A 46 -14.36 4.13 -0.77
C VAL A 46 -14.93 2.93 -1.51
N GLU A 47 -14.08 1.97 -1.82
CA GLU A 47 -14.42 0.80 -2.62
C GLU A 47 -14.97 -0.34 -1.76
N PRO A 48 -15.91 -1.15 -2.30
CA PRO A 48 -16.39 -2.34 -1.61
C PRO A 48 -15.28 -3.39 -1.48
N GLU A 49 -15.43 -4.27 -0.48
CA GLU A 49 -14.45 -5.31 -0.19
C GLU A 49 -14.10 -6.19 -1.41
N ASP A 50 -15.08 -6.56 -2.24
CA ASP A 50 -14.83 -7.37 -3.44
C ASP A 50 -13.93 -6.64 -4.45
N SER A 51 -14.11 -5.32 -4.60
CA SER A 51 -13.26 -4.46 -5.44
C SER A 51 -11.84 -4.38 -4.88
N LEU A 52 -11.69 -4.17 -3.57
CA LEU A 52 -10.37 -4.10 -2.92
C LEU A 52 -9.58 -5.41 -3.02
N ASN A 53 -10.29 -6.54 -3.01
CA ASN A 53 -9.69 -7.88 -3.09
C ASN A 53 -9.55 -8.41 -4.51
N SER A 54 -10.09 -7.69 -5.51
CA SER A 54 -9.87 -8.02 -6.90
C SER A 54 -8.38 -7.92 -7.27
N TRP A 55 -7.94 -8.85 -8.10
CA TRP A 55 -6.56 -8.92 -8.60
C TRP A 55 -6.25 -7.83 -9.62
N PHE A 56 -7.28 -7.24 -10.24
CA PHE A 56 -7.16 -6.13 -11.19
C PHE A 56 -7.16 -4.74 -10.55
N THR A 57 -7.33 -4.64 -9.23
CA THR A 57 -7.49 -3.34 -8.57
C THR A 57 -6.13 -2.67 -8.33
N PHE A 58 -5.97 -1.47 -8.88
CA PHE A 58 -4.77 -0.67 -8.72
C PHE A 58 -4.49 -0.32 -7.25
N THR A 59 -3.21 -0.26 -6.88
CA THR A 59 -2.76 0.08 -5.52
C THR A 59 -3.26 1.46 -5.06
N SER A 60 -3.40 2.42 -5.98
CA SER A 60 -3.97 3.74 -5.69
C SER A 60 -5.43 3.64 -5.24
N THR A 61 -6.21 2.80 -5.92
CA THR A 61 -7.60 2.49 -5.57
C THR A 61 -7.69 1.80 -4.22
N LYS A 62 -6.84 0.79 -3.95
CA LYS A 62 -6.80 0.10 -2.65
C LYS A 62 -6.48 1.04 -1.48
N LYS A 63 -5.69 2.08 -1.72
CA LYS A 63 -5.32 3.09 -0.71
C LYS A 63 -6.34 4.22 -0.56
N LYS A 64 -7.38 4.27 -1.39
CA LYS A 64 -8.37 5.35 -1.35
C LYS A 64 -9.31 5.16 -0.17
N LEU A 65 -9.28 6.12 0.74
CA LEU A 65 -10.11 6.14 1.95
C LEU A 65 -11.33 7.05 1.76
N THR A 66 -12.39 6.78 2.50
CA THR A 66 -13.64 7.55 2.49
C THR A 66 -13.42 9.01 2.89
N LEU A 67 -12.42 9.26 3.73
CA LEU A 67 -11.97 10.57 4.19
C LEU A 67 -10.43 10.66 4.10
N ASP A 68 -9.86 11.79 4.53
CA ASP A 68 -8.42 11.92 4.71
C ASP A 68 -7.86 10.84 5.65
N PHE A 69 -6.58 10.47 5.47
CA PHE A 69 -5.88 9.44 6.25
C PHE A 69 -6.02 9.61 7.77
N ASN A 70 -6.03 10.84 8.27
CA ASN A 70 -6.15 11.08 9.69
C ASN A 70 -7.60 11.16 10.13
N GLU A 71 -8.45 11.71 9.27
CA GLU A 71 -9.86 11.95 9.58
C GLU A 71 -10.62 10.64 9.74
N VAL A 72 -10.40 9.67 8.86
CA VAL A 72 -11.01 8.34 8.96
C VAL A 72 -10.65 7.64 10.28
N CYS A 73 -9.40 7.77 10.74
CA CYS A 73 -8.99 7.21 12.03
C CYS A 73 -9.66 7.95 13.20
N ARG A 74 -9.77 9.27 13.12
CA ARG A 74 -10.37 10.11 14.17
C ARG A 74 -11.88 9.96 14.34
N GLN A 75 -12.55 9.27 13.43
CA GLN A 75 -13.96 8.92 13.63
C GLN A 75 -14.16 7.98 14.83
N CYS A 76 -13.15 7.16 15.14
CA CYS A 76 -13.19 6.20 16.25
C CYS A 76 -12.15 6.50 17.33
N HIS A 77 -11.06 7.16 16.96
CA HIS A 77 -9.96 7.50 17.86
C HIS A 77 -9.98 8.97 18.27
N GLY A 78 -9.60 9.28 19.52
CA GLY A 78 -9.54 10.65 20.02
C GLY A 78 -8.51 11.53 19.31
N LEU A 79 -8.55 12.85 19.55
CA LEU A 79 -7.58 13.81 18.99
C LEU A 79 -6.15 13.62 19.54
N ASP A 80 -6.06 12.98 20.70
CA ASP A 80 -4.83 12.55 21.36
C ASP A 80 -4.26 11.25 20.79
N PHE A 81 -5.02 10.57 19.92
CA PHE A 81 -4.55 9.38 19.24
C PHE A 81 -3.57 9.72 18.12
N GLY A 82 -2.30 9.37 18.35
CA GLY A 82 -1.21 9.57 17.42
C GLY A 82 -0.41 10.85 17.71
N HIS A 83 0.88 10.68 17.96
CA HIS A 83 1.79 11.79 18.15
C HIS A 83 2.28 12.34 16.80
N GLY A 84 2.25 13.67 16.64
CA GLY A 84 2.89 14.37 15.52
C GLY A 84 2.15 14.32 14.19
N VAL A 85 0.95 13.72 14.14
CA VAL A 85 0.09 13.68 12.97
C VAL A 85 -0.20 15.09 12.45
N GLY A 86 -0.15 15.27 11.13
CA GLY A 86 -0.35 16.56 10.45
C GLY A 86 0.87 17.49 10.47
N LYS A 87 1.94 17.14 11.21
CA LYS A 87 3.19 17.91 11.21
C LYS A 87 4.11 17.46 10.08
N LYS A 88 4.88 18.40 9.54
CA LYS A 88 5.98 18.13 8.60
C LYS A 88 7.25 17.90 9.41
N PRO A 89 7.84 16.69 9.40
CA PRO A 89 9.02 16.43 10.20
C PRO A 89 10.23 17.16 9.60
N ALA A 90 11.10 17.69 10.46
CA ALA A 90 12.35 18.29 10.03
C ALA A 90 13.36 17.24 9.52
N LEU A 91 13.25 16.00 10.01
CA LEU A 91 14.08 14.86 9.67
C LEU A 91 13.20 13.62 9.51
N ASN A 92 13.49 12.79 8.51
CA ASN A 92 12.84 11.51 8.28
C ASN A 92 13.91 10.45 8.00
N ARG A 93 14.63 10.05 9.04
CA ARG A 93 15.87 9.25 8.90
C ARG A 93 15.62 7.88 8.28
N GLU A 94 14.49 7.27 8.62
CA GLU A 94 14.10 5.94 8.14
C GLU A 94 13.33 5.99 6.81
N SER A 95 13.29 7.15 6.15
CA SER A 95 12.54 7.35 4.89
C SER A 95 11.09 6.86 4.98
N LEU A 96 10.44 7.10 6.12
CA LEU A 96 9.03 6.73 6.32
C LEU A 96 8.17 7.43 5.28
N PRO A 97 7.12 6.77 4.78
CA PRO A 97 6.24 7.39 3.79
C PRO A 97 5.47 8.55 4.46
N LEU A 98 5.49 9.70 3.79
CA LEU A 98 4.73 10.89 4.17
C LEU A 98 3.60 11.09 3.16
N ASP A 99 2.63 11.94 3.48
CA ASP A 99 1.64 12.35 2.49
C ASP A 99 2.26 13.21 1.37
N SER A 100 1.45 13.59 0.38
CA SER A 100 1.88 14.42 -0.75
C SER A 100 2.39 15.81 -0.35
N SER A 101 2.05 16.29 0.86
CA SER A 101 2.54 17.55 1.43
C SER A 101 3.79 17.36 2.30
N GLY A 102 4.25 16.13 2.48
CA GLY A 102 5.35 15.76 3.36
C GLY A 102 4.97 15.77 4.84
N LYS A 103 3.69 15.57 5.19
CA LYS A 103 3.23 15.50 6.59
C LYS A 103 3.08 14.05 7.05
N ILE A 104 3.18 13.88 8.37
CA ILE A 104 2.94 12.62 9.07
C ILE A 104 1.44 12.31 9.04
N THR A 105 1.06 11.08 8.68
CA THR A 105 -0.32 10.60 8.80
C THR A 105 -0.41 9.26 9.52
N CYS A 106 -1.59 8.95 10.05
CA CYS A 106 -1.85 7.72 10.79
C CYS A 106 -1.54 6.47 9.94
N ALA A 107 -2.30 6.26 8.86
CA ALA A 107 -2.26 5.03 8.06
C ALA A 107 -1.17 4.98 6.98
N VAL A 108 -0.51 6.11 6.68
CA VAL A 108 0.63 6.13 5.75
C VAL A 108 1.92 6.02 6.53
N THR A 109 2.19 6.96 7.44
CA THR A 109 3.52 7.11 8.05
C THR A 109 3.76 6.12 9.18
N CYS A 110 2.85 6.07 10.17
CA CYS A 110 3.12 5.37 11.43
C CYS A 110 2.52 3.97 11.47
N HIS A 111 1.29 3.80 11.00
CA HIS A 111 0.55 2.55 11.07
C HIS A 111 0.45 1.88 9.70
N ASN A 112 0.63 0.57 9.68
CA ASN A 112 0.33 -0.31 8.58
C ASN A 112 -0.81 -1.26 9.01
N ILE A 113 -2.05 -0.78 8.91
CA ILE A 113 -3.26 -1.46 9.43
C ILE A 113 -3.61 -2.80 8.75
N HIS A 114 -2.83 -3.23 7.78
CA HIS A 114 -3.00 -4.53 7.13
C HIS A 114 -1.76 -5.43 7.31
N ILE A 115 -0.84 -5.07 8.21
CA ILE A 115 0.30 -5.92 8.52
C ILE A 115 -0.14 -7.05 9.46
N ALA A 116 0.18 -8.29 9.09
CA ALA A 116 0.22 -9.40 10.02
C ALA A 116 1.65 -9.51 10.57
N SER A 117 1.78 -9.57 11.89
CA SER A 117 3.07 -9.75 12.55
C SER A 117 2.90 -10.69 13.74
N ASP A 118 3.88 -11.58 13.93
CA ASP A 118 3.96 -12.46 15.10
C ASP A 118 4.50 -11.71 16.33
N ASP A 119 5.04 -10.49 16.16
CA ASP A 119 5.43 -9.63 17.29
C ASP A 119 4.16 -9.04 17.94
N PRO A 120 3.92 -9.29 19.24
CA PRO A 120 2.70 -8.84 19.91
C PRO A 120 2.51 -7.32 19.91
N ARG A 121 3.60 -6.54 19.94
CA ARG A 121 3.51 -5.06 19.93
C ARG A 121 3.21 -4.56 18.52
N GLN A 122 3.82 -5.15 17.49
CA GLN A 122 3.48 -4.85 16.11
C GLN A 122 2.05 -5.27 15.78
N SER A 123 1.60 -6.42 16.27
CA SER A 123 0.23 -6.89 16.11
C SER A 123 -0.78 -6.02 16.87
N GLN A 124 -0.42 -5.48 18.04
CA GLN A 124 -1.30 -4.57 18.77
C GLN A 124 -1.41 -3.19 18.10
N TYR A 125 -0.26 -2.58 17.78
CA TYR A 125 -0.22 -1.19 17.33
C TYR A 125 -0.16 -1.02 15.81
N HIS A 126 0.02 -2.12 15.06
CA HIS A 126 0.13 -2.14 13.61
C HIS A 126 1.14 -1.11 13.11
N LEU A 127 2.32 -1.02 13.72
CA LEU A 127 3.30 -0.01 13.35
C LEU A 127 3.99 -0.38 12.03
N ARG A 128 4.48 0.63 11.31
CA ARG A 128 5.26 0.42 10.08
C ARG A 128 6.71 0.01 10.37
N LEU A 129 7.23 0.40 11.53
CA LEU A 129 8.55 0.03 12.03
C LEU A 129 8.46 -0.42 13.48
N ILE A 130 9.45 -1.21 13.89
CA ILE A 130 9.64 -1.62 15.28
C ILE A 130 9.90 -0.36 16.13
N GLY A 131 9.30 -0.30 17.32
CA GLY A 131 9.03 0.97 18.03
C GLY A 131 10.19 1.97 18.12
N ALA A 132 11.36 1.58 18.62
CA ALA A 132 12.47 2.52 18.81
C ALA A 132 12.96 3.17 17.48
N PRO A 133 13.24 2.41 16.41
CA PRO A 133 13.48 2.98 15.08
C PRO A 133 12.39 3.95 14.59
N LEU A 134 11.11 3.63 14.81
CA LEU A 134 10.00 4.50 14.40
C LEU A 134 10.09 5.87 15.06
N CYS A 135 10.28 5.92 16.38
CA CYS A 135 10.37 7.17 17.14
C CYS A 135 11.61 7.98 16.75
N LEU A 136 12.76 7.30 16.60
CA LEU A 136 14.03 7.92 16.27
C LEU A 136 14.12 8.40 14.80
N SER A 137 13.15 8.02 13.97
CA SER A 137 13.02 8.57 12.61
C SER A 137 12.84 10.09 12.62
N CYS A 138 12.17 10.62 13.65
CA CYS A 138 11.79 12.04 13.77
C CYS A 138 12.41 12.72 15.00
N HIS A 139 12.66 11.99 16.09
CA HIS A 139 13.27 12.53 17.31
C HIS A 139 14.79 12.46 17.25
N LYS A 140 15.49 13.52 17.71
CA LYS A 140 16.93 13.41 18.01
C LYS A 140 17.09 12.55 19.27
N LYS A 141 18.17 11.76 19.32
CA LYS A 141 18.59 11.10 20.56
C LYS A 141 18.95 12.14 21.60
#